data_AF-A0AAW1Q403-F1
#
_entry.id   AF-A0AAW1Q403-F1
#
_cell.length_a   1.000
_cell.length_b   1.000
_cell.length_c   1.000
_cell.angle_alpha   90.00
_cell.angle_beta   90.00
_cell.angle_gamma   90.00
#
_symmetry.space_group_name_H-M   'P 1'
#
loop_
_entity.id
_entity.type
_entity.pdbx_description
1 polymer ?
#
loop_
_entity_poly.entity_id
_entity_poly.type
_entity_poly.pdbx_seq_one_letter_code
_entity_poly.pdbx_strand_id
1 'polypeptide(L)'
;MAQKDKLWLVLGTFGVLGVATLLSWNVLLSVSEYYFVRSHVSPYLPSLADNFPTILANVYTYMNLLAFVVLLPASKHIAVHWQVTLPSWAILAVLASQAWLSTQTQLSGNAVMAATVAGGAVLGAASSLLLCGAYALACRFPARYMQAVVTGQGLAGLTISLLSFLTLWLYPPQPDSVAPTAADVRPAALAYFIGAAALVASAMLGYYCFPHMPFAQRHTLPPDEGLQGYLPADDSGGLGASLLSPRSPQATAFDCDSPAAKVQRVLRRSSSSLALQQRNAELAGEVPQSAHKLPTLRETLSHLRWFHVIVGLSFCTSYCAFPALTSHICSTSNVAAHPPCQSRPGTGRLQGDLFIPLSFILFNGGDFVGRLTGGLHRAPPPSLPLALFAVLRLAIPAALAVCNVVTPHNWMLPFVLRSDWAPALLTALLGLTNGHLASCMVMHAPSMVPPAARDQVGTIMALSITLGITIGVSIALLAFPYLQT
;
A
#
# COMPACT_ATOMS: atom_id res chain seq x y z
N MET A 1 -9.71 -22.73 24.20
CA MET A 1 -9.06 -21.41 24.42
C MET A 1 -8.85 -20.72 23.08
N ALA A 2 -9.23 -19.44 22.92
CA ALA A 2 -8.94 -18.70 21.71
C ALA A 2 -7.41 -18.53 21.55
N GLN A 3 -6.82 -19.22 20.57
CA GLN A 3 -5.38 -19.17 20.32
C GLN A 3 -5.00 -17.77 19.84
N LYS A 4 -4.25 -17.05 20.67
CA LYS A 4 -3.74 -15.72 20.35
C LYS A 4 -2.53 -15.84 19.42
N ASP A 5 -2.31 -14.83 18.59
CA ASP A 5 -1.09 -14.65 17.80
C ASP A 5 0.11 -14.55 18.75
N LYS A 6 0.86 -15.64 18.90
CA LYS A 6 1.99 -15.72 19.82
C LYS A 6 3.13 -14.86 19.28
N LEU A 7 3.68 -13.99 20.14
CA LEU A 7 4.80 -13.09 19.81
C LEU A 7 4.53 -12.12 18.64
N TRP A 8 3.26 -11.95 18.22
CA TRP A 8 2.88 -11.08 17.10
C TRP A 8 3.56 -11.44 15.77
N LEU A 9 3.97 -12.70 15.60
CA LEU A 9 4.73 -13.14 14.43
C LEU A 9 3.92 -13.02 13.14
N VAL A 10 2.64 -13.38 13.17
CA VAL A 10 1.77 -13.25 11.99
C VAL A 10 1.61 -11.77 11.62
N LEU A 11 1.41 -10.91 12.63
CA LEU A 11 1.31 -9.47 12.43
C LEU A 11 2.60 -8.88 11.83
N GLY A 12 3.75 -9.31 12.35
CA GLY A 12 5.07 -8.93 11.84
C GLY A 12 5.26 -9.34 10.38
N THR A 13 4.89 -10.57 10.00
CA THR A 13 4.96 -11.03 8.61
C THR A 13 4.13 -10.14 7.67
N PHE A 14 2.89 -9.79 8.04
CA PHE A 14 2.08 -8.86 7.25
C PHE A 14 2.69 -7.47 7.15
N GLY A 15 3.31 -6.98 8.23
CA GLY A 15 4.06 -5.71 8.23
C GLY A 15 5.22 -5.73 7.25
N VAL A 16 6.10 -6.74 7.34
CA VAL A 16 7.27 -6.88 6.46
C VAL A 16 6.86 -7.11 5.01
N LEU A 17 5.80 -7.89 4.76
CA LEU A 17 5.21 -8.05 3.43
C LEU A 17 4.72 -6.71 2.87
N GLY A 18 4.09 -5.88 3.71
CA GLY A 18 3.73 -4.50 3.40
C GLY A 18 4.93 -3.65 2.97
N VAL A 19 6.02 -3.67 3.75
CA VAL A 19 7.25 -2.94 3.39
C VAL A 19 7.81 -3.44 2.04
N ALA A 20 7.86 -4.76 1.82
CA ALA A 20 8.35 -5.37 0.60
C ALA A 20 7.54 -4.99 -0.66
N THR A 21 6.22 -4.76 -0.54
CA THR A 21 5.37 -4.36 -1.67
C THR A 21 5.71 -2.99 -2.26
N LEU A 22 6.37 -2.10 -1.51
CA LEU A 22 6.72 -0.75 -1.96
C LEU A 22 8.22 -0.47 -1.97
N LEU A 23 9.00 -1.07 -1.07
CA LEU A 23 10.42 -0.73 -0.95
C LEU A 23 11.21 -1.11 -2.22
N SER A 24 10.83 -2.21 -2.88
CA SER A 24 11.49 -2.66 -4.12
C SER A 24 11.46 -1.59 -5.22
N TRP A 25 10.35 -0.86 -5.34
CA TRP A 25 10.21 0.28 -6.24
C TRP A 25 10.95 1.51 -5.71
N ASN A 26 10.79 1.84 -4.43
CA ASN A 26 11.37 3.06 -3.86
C ASN A 26 12.90 3.07 -3.92
N VAL A 27 13.55 1.90 -3.87
CA VAL A 27 15.00 1.77 -3.98
C VAL A 27 15.50 2.17 -5.38
N LEU A 28 14.76 1.86 -6.45
CA LEU A 28 15.11 2.34 -7.79
C LEU A 28 15.10 3.88 -7.84
N LEU A 29 14.10 4.53 -7.23
CA LEU A 29 14.07 5.99 -7.19
C LEU A 29 15.20 6.62 -6.35
N SER A 30 15.71 5.87 -5.37
CA SER A 30 16.68 6.39 -4.38
C SER A 30 18.11 6.45 -4.89
N VAL A 31 18.46 5.67 -5.91
CA VAL A 31 19.81 5.64 -6.50
C VAL A 31 19.95 6.61 -7.68
N SER A 32 19.34 7.79 -7.55
CA SER A 32 19.27 8.81 -8.62
C SER A 32 20.66 9.28 -9.08
N GLU A 33 21.60 9.46 -8.15
CA GLU A 33 22.98 9.84 -8.46
C GLU A 33 23.71 8.78 -9.30
N TYR A 34 23.52 7.50 -8.95
CA TYR A 34 24.03 6.39 -9.74
C TYR A 34 23.48 6.45 -11.17
N TYR A 35 22.18 6.64 -11.34
CA TYR A 35 21.59 6.73 -12.67
C TYR A 35 22.04 7.97 -13.44
N PHE A 36 22.20 9.10 -12.77
CA PHE A 36 22.72 10.31 -13.39
C PHE A 36 24.12 10.09 -13.97
N VAL A 37 25.06 9.56 -13.16
CA VAL A 37 26.42 9.29 -13.63
C VAL A 37 26.44 8.21 -14.72
N ARG A 38 25.66 7.13 -14.57
CA ARG A 38 25.69 5.99 -15.50
C ARG A 38 25.02 6.28 -16.83
N SER A 39 23.96 7.09 -16.85
CA SER A 39 23.25 7.45 -18.08
C SER A 39 24.10 8.33 -19.01
N HIS A 40 25.09 9.04 -18.49
CA HIS A 40 25.97 9.95 -19.24
C HIS A 40 27.30 9.29 -19.70
N VAL A 41 27.42 7.96 -19.61
CA VAL A 41 28.58 7.24 -20.14
C VAL A 41 28.40 6.98 -21.63
N SER A 42 29.27 7.52 -22.47
CA SER A 42 29.19 7.37 -23.93
C SER A 42 29.27 5.90 -24.39
N PRO A 43 28.51 5.50 -25.42
CA PRO A 43 27.45 6.25 -26.10
C PRO A 43 26.15 6.34 -25.27
N TYR A 44 25.55 7.53 -25.23
CA TYR A 44 24.23 7.76 -24.65
C TYR A 44 23.40 8.72 -25.50
N LEU A 45 22.07 8.64 -25.39
CA LEU A 45 21.15 9.60 -25.99
C LEU A 45 20.77 10.67 -24.95
N PRO A 46 21.10 11.97 -25.16
CA PRO A 46 20.89 13.02 -24.16
C PRO A 46 19.45 13.13 -23.68
N SER A 47 18.49 13.12 -24.62
CA SER A 47 17.05 13.22 -24.29
C SER A 47 16.55 12.11 -23.36
N LEU A 48 17.13 10.90 -23.45
CA LEU A 48 16.79 9.79 -22.56
C LEU A 48 17.49 9.90 -21.20
N ALA A 49 18.75 10.36 -21.19
CA ALA A 49 19.53 10.52 -19.96
C ALA A 49 18.92 11.61 -19.05
N ASP A 50 18.56 12.76 -19.62
CA ASP A 50 17.99 13.89 -18.88
C ASP A 50 16.61 13.57 -18.31
N ASN A 51 15.83 12.72 -19.00
CA ASN A 51 14.48 12.33 -18.60
C ASN A 51 14.40 10.95 -17.92
N PHE A 52 15.55 10.33 -17.62
CA PHE A 52 15.62 8.93 -17.22
C PHE A 52 14.75 8.59 -16.00
N PRO A 53 14.78 9.34 -14.86
CA PRO A 53 13.95 9.03 -13.70
C PRO A 53 12.46 9.01 -14.02
N THR A 54 12.01 9.95 -14.86
CA THR A 54 10.62 10.08 -15.24
C THR A 54 10.17 8.96 -16.18
N ILE A 55 11.01 8.60 -17.15
CA ILE A 55 10.77 7.45 -18.03
C ILE A 55 10.63 6.17 -17.19
N LEU A 56 11.56 5.94 -16.26
CA LEU A 56 11.55 4.77 -15.40
C LEU A 56 10.27 4.70 -14.54
N ALA A 57 9.87 5.82 -13.92
CA ALA A 57 8.65 5.91 -13.11
C ALA A 57 7.37 5.67 -13.90
N ASN A 58 7.28 6.23 -15.10
CA ASN A 58 6.12 6.03 -15.96
C ASN A 58 6.04 4.60 -16.49
N VAL A 59 7.16 4.02 -16.94
CA VAL A 59 7.19 2.62 -17.38
C VAL A 59 6.78 1.68 -16.24
N TYR A 60 7.31 1.86 -15.03
CA TYR A 60 6.89 1.09 -13.86
C TYR A 60 5.38 1.22 -13.62
N THR A 61 4.86 2.45 -13.60
CA THR A 61 3.45 2.75 -13.27
C THR A 61 2.48 2.15 -14.30
N TYR A 62 2.76 2.32 -15.60
CA TYR A 62 1.90 1.78 -16.65
C TYR A 62 1.99 0.27 -16.76
N MET A 63 3.17 -0.33 -16.55
CA MET A 63 3.32 -1.80 -16.53
C MET A 63 2.65 -2.43 -15.32
N ASN A 64 2.66 -1.74 -14.17
CA ASN A 64 1.92 -2.15 -12.98
C ASN A 64 0.40 -2.18 -13.25
N LEU A 65 -0.16 -1.11 -13.84
CA LEU A 65 -1.58 -1.10 -14.24
C LEU A 65 -1.90 -2.16 -15.32
N LEU A 66 -1.06 -2.28 -16.34
CA LEU A 66 -1.26 -3.26 -17.42
C LEU A 66 -1.29 -4.68 -16.86
N ALA A 67 -0.35 -5.04 -15.98
CA ALA A 67 -0.33 -6.33 -15.31
C ALA A 67 -1.60 -6.54 -14.46
N PHE A 68 -2.07 -5.50 -13.75
CA PHE A 68 -3.33 -5.52 -13.01
C PHE A 68 -4.58 -5.65 -13.90
N VAL A 69 -4.54 -5.27 -15.17
CA VAL A 69 -5.68 -5.44 -16.08
C VAL A 69 -5.63 -6.80 -16.78
N VAL A 70 -4.44 -7.23 -17.21
CA VAL A 70 -4.23 -8.44 -18.03
C VAL A 70 -4.14 -9.70 -17.19
N LEU A 71 -3.42 -9.68 -16.07
CA LEU A 71 -3.15 -10.86 -15.25
C LEU A 71 -4.24 -11.12 -14.20
N LEU A 72 -5.14 -10.16 -13.98
CA LEU A 72 -6.18 -10.22 -12.96
C LEU A 72 -7.32 -11.22 -13.24
N PRO A 73 -7.82 -11.36 -14.47
CA PRO A 73 -8.77 -12.44 -14.76
C PRO A 73 -8.14 -13.81 -14.46
N ALA A 74 -6.86 -13.99 -14.76
CA ALA A 74 -6.11 -15.20 -14.43
C ALA A 74 -5.89 -15.35 -12.91
N SER A 75 -5.70 -14.24 -12.18
CA SER A 75 -5.51 -14.26 -10.72
C SER A 75 -6.65 -14.94 -9.95
N LYS A 76 -7.88 -14.94 -10.48
CA LYS A 76 -9.02 -15.67 -9.88
C LYS A 76 -8.81 -17.19 -9.83
N HIS A 77 -8.02 -17.71 -10.76
CA HIS A 77 -7.67 -19.13 -10.85
C HIS A 77 -6.30 -19.43 -10.23
N ILE A 78 -5.50 -18.41 -9.97
CA ILE A 78 -4.18 -18.54 -9.35
C ILE A 78 -4.35 -18.46 -7.84
N ALA A 79 -3.96 -19.53 -7.14
CA ALA A 79 -3.99 -19.55 -5.68
C ALA A 79 -3.14 -18.41 -5.09
N VAL A 80 -3.59 -17.85 -3.95
CA VAL A 80 -2.94 -16.70 -3.27
C VAL A 80 -1.44 -16.91 -3.03
N HIS A 81 -1.00 -18.15 -2.79
CA HIS A 81 0.42 -18.46 -2.59
C HIS A 81 1.30 -18.20 -3.81
N TRP A 82 0.78 -18.46 -5.02
CA TRP A 82 1.47 -18.11 -6.25
C TRP A 82 1.47 -16.60 -6.51
N GLN A 83 0.42 -15.90 -6.06
CA GLN A 83 0.36 -14.43 -6.15
C GLN A 83 1.36 -13.72 -5.24
N VAL A 84 1.87 -14.38 -4.19
CA VAL A 84 2.93 -13.84 -3.33
C VAL A 84 4.31 -14.35 -3.73
N THR A 85 4.44 -15.66 -3.96
CA THR A 85 5.74 -16.31 -4.18
C THR A 85 6.37 -15.96 -5.52
N LEU A 86 5.61 -16.09 -6.61
CA LEU A 86 6.12 -15.85 -7.97
C LEU A 86 6.63 -14.41 -8.16
N PRO A 87 5.86 -13.36 -7.82
CA PRO A 87 6.37 -12.00 -7.98
C PRO A 87 7.51 -11.68 -7.02
N SER A 88 7.56 -12.29 -5.82
CA SER A 88 8.70 -12.06 -4.92
C SER A 88 10.02 -12.58 -5.50
N TRP A 89 10.01 -13.76 -6.15
CA TRP A 89 11.17 -14.25 -6.89
C TRP A 89 11.53 -13.36 -8.09
N ALA A 90 10.53 -12.87 -8.83
CA ALA A 90 10.78 -11.94 -9.93
C ALA A 90 11.39 -10.62 -9.44
N ILE A 91 10.91 -10.07 -8.32
CA ILE A 91 11.47 -8.87 -7.69
C ILE A 91 12.91 -9.12 -7.26
N LEU A 92 13.21 -10.25 -6.61
CA LEU A 92 14.58 -10.61 -6.23
C LEU A 92 15.50 -10.74 -7.44
N ALA A 93 15.04 -11.37 -8.52
CA ALA A 93 15.82 -11.51 -9.75
C ALA A 93 16.12 -10.14 -10.38
N VAL A 94 15.15 -9.22 -10.39
CA VAL A 94 15.37 -7.84 -10.86
C VAL A 94 16.34 -7.10 -9.95
N LEU A 95 16.18 -7.16 -8.62
CA LEU A 95 17.11 -6.49 -7.70
C LEU A 95 18.54 -7.04 -7.81
N ALA A 96 18.69 -8.36 -7.98
CA ALA A 96 19.98 -8.99 -8.23
C ALA A 96 20.58 -8.57 -9.58
N SER A 97 19.75 -8.45 -10.63
CA SER A 97 20.25 -7.99 -11.94
C SER A 97 20.67 -6.52 -11.91
N GLN A 98 19.97 -5.66 -11.16
CA GLN A 98 20.36 -4.26 -10.96
C GLN A 98 21.61 -4.13 -10.08
N ALA A 99 21.75 -4.96 -9.05
CA ALA A 99 22.97 -5.04 -8.25
C ALA A 99 24.17 -5.45 -9.12
N TRP A 100 24.01 -6.47 -9.96
CA TRP A 100 25.03 -6.87 -10.92
C TRP A 100 25.35 -5.75 -11.92
N LEU A 101 24.33 -5.10 -12.50
CA LEU A 101 24.48 -3.99 -13.44
C LEU A 101 25.24 -2.81 -12.81
N SER A 102 25.06 -2.55 -11.51
CA SER A 102 25.82 -1.54 -10.76
C SER A 102 27.32 -1.79 -10.73
N THR A 103 27.75 -3.04 -10.88
CA THR A 103 29.18 -3.41 -10.94
C THR A 103 29.80 -3.25 -12.31
N GLN A 104 28.99 -3.20 -13.37
CA GLN A 104 29.43 -3.16 -14.76
C GLN A 104 29.71 -1.72 -15.20
N THR A 105 30.77 -1.11 -14.65
CA THR A 105 31.11 0.30 -14.89
C THR A 105 31.51 0.64 -16.33
N GLN A 106 31.82 -0.36 -17.16
CA GLN A 106 32.23 -0.17 -18.55
C GLN A 106 31.07 -0.17 -19.56
N LEU A 107 29.86 -0.54 -19.13
CA LEU A 107 28.70 -0.52 -20.04
C LEU A 107 28.31 0.90 -20.41
N SER A 108 27.84 1.09 -21.64
CA SER A 108 27.32 2.36 -22.13
C SER A 108 26.06 2.80 -21.39
N GLY A 109 25.83 4.10 -21.33
CA GLY A 109 24.64 4.69 -20.71
C GLY A 109 23.36 4.16 -21.34
N ASN A 110 23.32 4.03 -22.68
CA ASN A 110 22.18 3.44 -23.39
C ASN A 110 21.86 2.01 -22.92
N ALA A 111 22.88 1.17 -22.74
CA ALA A 111 22.68 -0.21 -22.28
C ALA A 111 22.17 -0.27 -20.84
N VAL A 112 22.75 0.54 -19.94
CA VAL A 112 22.32 0.61 -18.53
C VAL A 112 20.88 1.12 -18.43
N MET A 113 20.54 2.18 -19.16
CA MET A 113 19.19 2.75 -19.16
C MET A 113 18.17 1.73 -19.70
N ALA A 114 18.45 1.08 -20.83
CA ALA A 114 17.56 0.08 -21.40
C ALA A 114 17.34 -1.12 -20.46
N ALA A 115 18.42 -1.64 -19.86
CA ALA A 115 18.33 -2.74 -18.90
C ALA A 115 17.57 -2.35 -17.62
N THR A 116 17.76 -1.12 -17.14
CA THR A 116 17.06 -0.61 -15.96
C THR A 116 15.57 -0.40 -16.24
N VAL A 117 15.22 0.17 -17.40
CA VAL A 117 13.81 0.37 -17.81
C VAL A 117 13.11 -0.98 -18.00
N ALA A 118 13.77 -1.96 -18.62
CA ALA A 118 13.25 -3.32 -18.73
C ALA A 118 13.04 -3.97 -17.34
N GLY A 119 14.00 -3.80 -16.43
CA GLY A 119 13.87 -4.22 -15.04
C GLY A 119 12.70 -3.53 -14.33
N GLY A 120 12.52 -2.22 -14.53
CA GLY A 120 11.41 -1.44 -14.00
C GLY A 120 10.05 -1.91 -14.51
N ALA A 121 9.94 -2.29 -15.78
CA ALA A 121 8.73 -2.88 -16.36
C ALA A 121 8.36 -4.21 -15.68
N VAL A 122 9.33 -5.12 -15.54
CA VAL A 122 9.14 -6.40 -14.84
C VAL A 122 8.79 -6.17 -13.37
N LEU A 123 9.45 -5.22 -12.72
CA LEU A 123 9.18 -4.86 -11.34
C LEU A 123 7.76 -4.30 -11.17
N GLY A 124 7.29 -3.47 -12.10
CA GLY A 124 5.91 -2.96 -12.11
C GLY A 124 4.90 -4.10 -12.17
N ALA A 125 5.09 -5.03 -13.10
CA ALA A 125 4.23 -6.20 -13.23
C ALA A 125 4.26 -7.09 -11.97
N ALA A 126 5.44 -7.39 -11.43
CA ALA A 126 5.57 -8.21 -10.22
C ALA A 126 4.98 -7.52 -8.98
N SER A 127 5.16 -6.21 -8.83
CA SER A 127 4.61 -5.43 -7.71
C SER A 127 3.08 -5.48 -7.69
N SER A 128 2.44 -5.45 -8.86
CA SER A 128 0.98 -5.56 -8.99
C SER A 128 0.43 -6.87 -8.40
N LEU A 129 1.06 -8.00 -8.76
CA LEU A 129 0.69 -9.33 -8.30
C LEU A 129 0.97 -9.50 -6.81
N LEU A 130 2.13 -9.01 -6.34
CA LEU A 130 2.48 -9.08 -4.92
C LEU A 130 1.52 -8.27 -4.06
N LEU A 131 1.14 -7.06 -4.50
CA LEU A 131 0.15 -6.23 -3.82
C LEU A 131 -1.22 -6.94 -3.77
N CYS A 132 -1.65 -7.54 -4.88
CA CYS A 132 -2.87 -8.32 -4.96
C CYS A 132 -2.86 -9.48 -3.96
N GLY A 133 -1.81 -10.31 -3.99
CA GLY A 133 -1.67 -11.46 -3.10
C GLY A 133 -1.62 -11.07 -1.62
N ALA A 134 -0.88 -10.00 -1.28
CA ALA A 134 -0.80 -9.49 0.08
C ALA A 134 -2.16 -9.00 0.61
N TYR A 135 -2.91 -8.26 -0.22
CA TYR A 135 -4.22 -7.74 0.17
C TYR A 135 -5.26 -8.86 0.25
N ALA A 136 -5.32 -9.75 -0.74
CA ALA A 136 -6.21 -10.91 -0.73
C ALA A 136 -5.99 -11.77 0.51
N LEU A 137 -4.72 -12.06 0.84
CA LEU A 137 -4.37 -12.80 2.05
C LEU A 137 -4.82 -12.05 3.31
N ALA A 138 -4.54 -10.75 3.41
CA ALA A 138 -4.89 -9.95 4.58
C ALA A 138 -6.41 -9.85 4.81
N CYS A 139 -7.22 -9.90 3.75
CA CYS A 139 -8.68 -9.90 3.85
C CYS A 139 -9.26 -11.16 4.54
N ARG A 140 -8.50 -12.26 4.63
CA ARG A 140 -8.89 -13.46 5.38
C ARG A 140 -8.76 -13.27 6.91
N PHE A 141 -8.02 -12.26 7.33
CA PHE A 141 -7.70 -11.99 8.72
C PHE A 141 -8.49 -10.80 9.27
N PRO A 142 -8.53 -10.61 10.60
CA PRO A 142 -9.08 -9.40 11.20
C PRO A 142 -8.41 -8.13 10.66
N ALA A 143 -9.14 -7.01 10.63
CA ALA A 143 -8.73 -5.73 10.03
C ALA A 143 -7.33 -5.23 10.46
N ARG A 144 -6.88 -5.56 11.68
CA ARG A 144 -5.53 -5.23 12.17
C ARG A 144 -4.38 -5.78 11.32
N TYR A 145 -4.59 -6.91 10.63
CA TYR A 145 -3.57 -7.51 9.78
C TYR A 145 -3.47 -6.79 8.43
N MET A 146 -4.61 -6.38 7.87
CA MET A 146 -4.62 -5.43 6.74
C MET A 146 -3.95 -4.11 7.14
N GLN A 147 -4.21 -3.62 8.36
CA GLN A 147 -3.53 -2.43 8.88
C GLN A 147 -2.01 -2.59 8.91
N ALA A 148 -1.50 -3.76 9.31
CA ALA A 148 -0.06 -4.02 9.32
C ALA A 148 0.55 -3.94 7.91
N VAL A 149 -0.12 -4.51 6.89
CA VAL A 149 0.31 -4.40 5.49
C VAL A 149 0.41 -2.93 5.06
N VAL A 150 -0.66 -2.17 5.24
CA VAL A 150 -0.67 -0.76 4.79
C VAL A 150 0.27 0.10 5.62
N THR A 151 0.43 -0.15 6.92
CA THR A 151 1.38 0.59 7.76
C THR A 151 2.83 0.29 7.34
N GLY A 152 3.15 -0.97 7.02
CA GLY A 152 4.45 -1.34 6.45
C GLY A 152 4.74 -0.62 5.13
N GLN A 153 3.72 -0.46 4.28
CA GLN A 153 3.81 0.36 3.07
C GLN A 153 4.17 1.83 3.36
N GLY A 154 3.52 2.45 4.33
CA GLY A 154 3.85 3.83 4.76
C GLY A 154 5.26 3.93 5.34
N LEU A 155 5.68 2.92 6.13
CA LEU A 155 7.03 2.86 6.70
C LEU A 155 8.11 2.77 5.63
N ALA A 156 7.87 2.03 4.54
CA ALA A 156 8.78 1.95 3.40
C ALA A 156 9.04 3.35 2.78
N GLY A 157 7.98 4.13 2.55
CA GLY A 157 8.09 5.48 1.99
C GLY A 157 8.80 6.46 2.92
N LEU A 158 8.48 6.41 4.23
CA LEU A 158 9.12 7.25 5.24
C LEU A 158 10.60 6.95 5.38
N THR A 159 10.97 5.67 5.40
CA THR A 159 12.37 5.23 5.53
C THR A 159 13.22 5.79 4.39
N ILE A 160 12.72 5.70 3.16
CA ILE A 160 13.43 6.19 1.96
C ILE A 160 13.55 7.72 1.98
N SER A 161 12.48 8.43 2.34
CA SER A 161 12.51 9.89 2.41
C SER A 161 13.50 10.39 3.48
N LEU A 162 13.55 9.74 4.63
CA LEU A 162 14.51 10.03 5.69
C LEU A 162 15.94 9.74 5.22
N LEU A 163 16.16 8.60 4.56
CA LEU A 163 17.48 8.24 4.05
C LEU A 163 17.97 9.25 3.01
N SER A 164 17.15 9.61 2.01
CA SER A 164 17.50 10.63 1.01
C SER A 164 17.80 11.99 1.64
N PHE A 165 17.00 12.43 2.63
CA PHE A 165 17.26 13.67 3.35
C PHE A 165 18.57 13.62 4.15
N LEU A 166 18.81 12.53 4.89
CA LEU A 166 20.01 12.36 5.70
C LEU A 166 21.27 12.27 4.83
N THR A 167 21.19 11.59 3.68
CA THR A 167 22.29 11.55 2.70
C THR A 167 22.64 12.95 2.23
N LEU A 168 21.64 13.75 1.81
CA LEU A 168 21.91 15.12 1.37
C LEU A 168 22.38 16.02 2.52
N TRP A 169 21.83 15.84 3.72
CA TRP A 169 22.26 16.57 4.91
C TRP A 169 23.74 16.35 5.23
N LEU A 170 24.17 15.09 5.27
CA LEU A 170 25.54 14.70 5.62
C LEU A 170 26.54 14.99 4.50
N TYR A 171 26.12 14.87 3.25
CA TYR A 171 26.95 15.06 2.05
C TYR A 171 26.37 16.19 1.18
N PRO A 172 26.57 17.47 1.58
CA PRO A 172 26.11 18.60 0.80
C PRO A 172 26.78 18.65 -0.59
N PRO A 173 26.06 19.08 -1.65
CA PRO A 173 26.64 19.28 -2.97
C PRO A 173 27.77 20.33 -2.90
N GLN A 174 28.94 20.00 -3.45
CA GLN A 174 30.07 20.94 -3.55
C GLN A 174 30.16 21.49 -4.98
N PRO A 175 30.15 22.82 -5.19
CA PRO A 175 30.15 23.42 -6.52
C PRO A 175 31.44 23.16 -7.32
N ASP A 176 32.58 22.95 -6.63
CA ASP A 176 33.89 22.77 -7.26
C ASP A 176 34.41 21.31 -7.21
N SER A 177 33.59 20.36 -6.76
CA SER A 177 34.03 18.96 -6.68
C SER A 177 34.09 18.32 -8.07
N VAL A 178 35.14 17.51 -8.29
CA VAL A 178 35.25 16.64 -9.48
C VAL A 178 33.98 15.79 -9.58
N ALA A 179 33.35 15.78 -10.76
CA ALA A 179 32.15 15.00 -11.00
C ALA A 179 32.38 13.52 -10.65
N PRO A 180 31.46 12.88 -9.90
CA PRO A 180 31.65 11.50 -9.46
C PRO A 180 31.72 10.56 -10.66
N THR A 181 32.66 9.62 -10.61
CA THR A 181 32.80 8.59 -11.63
C THR A 181 31.86 7.42 -11.39
N ALA A 182 31.67 6.56 -12.39
CA ALA A 182 30.88 5.34 -12.23
C ALA A 182 31.42 4.40 -11.13
N ALA A 183 32.71 4.48 -10.80
CA ALA A 183 33.31 3.71 -9.72
C ALA A 183 32.93 4.26 -8.33
N ASP A 184 32.76 5.58 -8.21
CA ASP A 184 32.47 6.27 -6.94
C ASP A 184 31.03 6.01 -6.48
N VAL A 185 30.07 5.98 -7.42
CA VAL A 185 28.64 5.76 -7.13
C VAL A 185 28.26 4.28 -6.99
N ARG A 186 29.11 3.37 -7.44
CA ARG A 186 28.89 1.91 -7.40
C ARG A 186 28.59 1.36 -6.00
N PRO A 187 29.42 1.58 -4.96
CA PRO A 187 29.22 0.95 -3.65
C PRO A 187 27.89 1.35 -3.01
N ALA A 188 27.48 2.61 -3.15
CA ALA A 188 26.19 3.09 -2.68
C ALA A 188 25.04 2.35 -3.37
N ALA A 189 25.02 2.32 -4.71
CA ALA A 189 23.99 1.62 -5.48
C ALA A 189 23.91 0.13 -5.12
N LEU A 190 25.05 -0.55 -4.97
CA LEU A 190 25.10 -1.95 -4.58
C LEU A 190 24.49 -2.17 -3.19
N ALA A 191 24.80 -1.31 -2.21
CA ALA A 191 24.24 -1.39 -0.86
C ALA A 191 22.71 -1.22 -0.86
N TYR A 192 22.19 -0.27 -1.65
CA TYR A 192 20.75 -0.07 -1.83
C TYR A 192 20.07 -1.32 -2.40
N PHE A 193 20.58 -1.90 -3.49
CA PHE A 193 19.97 -3.08 -4.12
C PHE A 193 20.07 -4.34 -3.24
N ILE A 194 21.20 -4.57 -2.58
CA ILE A 194 21.37 -5.70 -1.64
C ILE A 194 20.44 -5.54 -0.44
N GLY A 195 20.36 -4.34 0.14
CA GLY A 195 19.45 -4.05 1.26
C GLY A 195 17.98 -4.31 0.89
N ALA A 196 17.57 -3.87 -0.30
CA ALA A 196 16.23 -4.14 -0.83
C ALA A 196 15.97 -5.64 -1.00
N ALA A 197 16.94 -6.36 -1.59
CA ALA A 197 16.83 -7.79 -1.82
C ALA A 197 16.76 -8.58 -0.50
N ALA A 198 17.58 -8.21 0.49
CA ALA A 198 17.55 -8.81 1.82
C ALA A 198 16.17 -8.63 2.49
N LEU A 199 15.56 -7.45 2.35
CA LEU A 199 14.23 -7.22 2.90
C LEU A 199 13.16 -8.07 2.19
N VAL A 200 13.16 -8.11 0.86
CA VAL A 200 12.20 -8.95 0.10
C VAL A 200 12.38 -10.42 0.46
N ALA A 201 13.63 -10.89 0.61
CA ALA A 201 13.93 -12.24 1.06
C ALA A 201 13.42 -12.50 2.48
N SER A 202 13.52 -11.53 3.39
CA SER A 202 12.95 -11.64 4.74
C SER A 202 11.42 -11.73 4.73
N ALA A 203 10.75 -10.99 3.83
CA ALA A 203 9.31 -11.07 3.64
C ALA A 203 8.89 -12.45 3.11
N MET A 204 9.64 -12.98 2.13
CA MET A 204 9.44 -14.33 1.61
C MET A 204 9.63 -15.41 2.67
N LEU A 205 10.70 -15.31 3.46
CA LEU A 205 10.96 -16.25 4.55
C LEU A 205 9.80 -16.23 5.57
N GLY A 206 9.37 -15.03 5.97
CA GLY A 206 8.21 -14.87 6.85
C GLY A 206 6.94 -15.47 6.25
N TYR A 207 6.74 -15.32 4.93
CA TYR A 207 5.62 -15.92 4.20
C TYR A 207 5.72 -17.45 4.12
N TYR A 208 6.90 -18.04 3.94
CA TYR A 208 7.08 -19.50 3.93
C TYR A 208 6.95 -20.12 5.32
N CYS A 209 7.32 -19.40 6.37
CA CYS A 209 7.05 -19.82 7.75
C CYS A 209 5.56 -19.69 8.12
N PHE A 210 4.79 -18.89 7.38
CA PHE A 210 3.40 -18.55 7.67
C PHE A 210 2.48 -19.77 7.82
N PRO A 211 2.49 -20.78 6.92
CA PRO A 211 1.61 -21.96 7.05
C PRO A 211 1.94 -22.84 8.25
N HIS A 212 3.13 -22.70 8.84
CA HIS A 212 3.52 -23.44 10.05
C HIS A 212 3.08 -22.75 11.34
N MET A 213 2.52 -21.54 11.25
CA MET A 213 2.01 -20.81 12.41
C MET A 213 0.57 -21.24 12.72
N PRO A 214 0.27 -21.75 13.93
CA PRO A 214 -1.07 -22.26 14.26
C PRO A 214 -2.19 -21.20 14.11
N PHE A 215 -1.87 -19.93 14.39
CA PHE A 215 -2.84 -18.83 14.22
C PHE A 215 -3.18 -18.57 12.75
N ALA A 216 -2.18 -18.70 11.86
CA ALA A 216 -2.37 -18.51 10.43
C ALA A 216 -3.22 -19.63 9.82
N GLN A 217 -2.93 -20.89 10.14
CA GLN A 217 -3.65 -22.07 9.65
C GLN A 217 -5.17 -21.94 9.85
N ARG A 218 -5.59 -21.49 11.04
CA ARG A 218 -7.02 -21.32 11.38
C ARG A 218 -7.76 -20.33 10.47
N HIS A 219 -7.08 -19.30 9.98
CA HIS A 219 -7.69 -18.26 9.14
C HIS A 219 -7.53 -18.55 7.64
N THR A 220 -6.69 -19.53 7.27
CA THR A 220 -6.46 -19.92 5.88
C THR A 220 -7.17 -21.22 5.47
N LEU A 221 -7.53 -22.08 6.42
CA LEU A 221 -8.28 -23.32 6.16
C LEU A 221 -9.77 -23.03 5.90
N PRO A 222 -10.43 -23.81 5.02
CA PRO A 222 -11.87 -23.72 4.82
C PRO A 222 -12.64 -23.97 6.12
N PRO A 223 -13.83 -23.35 6.32
CA PRO A 223 -14.64 -23.55 7.53
C PRO A 223 -14.97 -25.02 7.84
N ASP A 224 -15.08 -25.87 6.82
CA ASP A 224 -15.55 -27.25 6.96
C ASP A 224 -14.52 -28.21 7.58
N GLU A 225 -13.21 -27.96 7.42
CA GLU A 225 -12.16 -28.81 8.02
C GLU A 225 -11.85 -28.44 9.49
N GLY A 226 -12.28 -27.26 9.93
CA GLY A 226 -12.04 -26.78 11.30
C GLY A 226 -13.02 -27.31 12.36
N LEU A 227 -14.16 -27.89 11.94
CA LEU A 227 -15.16 -28.46 12.85
C LEU A 227 -14.92 -29.95 13.19
N GLN A 228 -14.13 -30.68 12.39
CA GLN A 228 -13.89 -32.12 12.63
C GLN A 228 -12.99 -32.40 13.84
N GLY A 229 -12.28 -31.39 14.36
CA GLY A 229 -11.40 -31.49 15.52
C GLY A 229 -12.09 -31.40 16.89
N TYR A 230 -13.43 -31.36 16.94
CA TYR A 230 -14.21 -31.34 18.19
C TYR A 230 -15.09 -32.59 18.30
N LEU A 231 -14.46 -33.76 18.28
CA LEU A 231 -15.00 -34.90 19.00
C LEU A 231 -14.32 -34.89 20.37
N PRO A 232 -15.04 -34.70 21.49
CA PRO A 232 -14.51 -35.11 22.78
C PRO A 232 -14.27 -36.62 22.66
N ALA A 233 -13.02 -37.04 22.88
CA ALA A 233 -12.78 -38.40 23.29
C ALA A 233 -13.52 -38.56 24.62
N ASP A 234 -14.46 -39.50 24.69
CA ASP A 234 -14.87 -40.02 25.98
C ASP A 234 -14.86 -41.54 25.93
N ASP A 235 -14.14 -42.06 26.92
CA ASP A 235 -13.82 -43.44 27.15
C ASP A 235 -15.09 -44.26 27.46
N SER A 236 -14.98 -45.53 27.13
CA SER A 236 -15.86 -46.65 27.43
C SER A 236 -16.53 -46.68 28.82
N GLY A 237 -17.81 -47.09 28.84
CA GLY A 237 -18.29 -48.13 29.77
C GLY A 237 -19.31 -47.75 30.85
N GLY A 238 -20.46 -48.45 30.84
CA GLY A 238 -21.12 -48.91 32.08
C GLY A 238 -22.27 -48.08 32.66
N LEU A 239 -23.47 -48.71 32.66
CA LEU A 239 -24.57 -48.66 33.62
C LEU A 239 -24.87 -47.36 34.42
N GLY A 240 -26.12 -46.90 34.36
CA GLY A 240 -26.73 -46.17 35.48
C GLY A 240 -27.88 -45.24 35.10
N ALA A 241 -29.10 -45.67 35.39
CA ALA A 241 -30.30 -44.86 35.31
C ALA A 241 -30.35 -43.75 36.39
N SER A 242 -31.28 -42.82 36.15
CA SER A 242 -32.02 -42.01 37.14
C SER A 242 -31.48 -40.63 37.55
N LEU A 243 -32.39 -39.65 37.33
CA LEU A 243 -32.78 -38.56 38.23
C LEU A 243 -31.67 -37.62 38.73
N LEU A 244 -31.76 -36.35 38.33
CA LEU A 244 -31.98 -35.19 39.22
C LEU A 244 -31.76 -33.88 38.44
N SER A 245 -32.84 -33.12 38.27
CA SER A 245 -32.75 -31.67 38.05
C SER A 245 -32.09 -31.00 39.26
N PRO A 246 -31.32 -29.92 39.05
CA PRO A 246 -31.36 -28.83 40.03
C PRO A 246 -31.56 -27.45 39.39
N ARG A 247 -32.64 -26.82 39.87
CA ARG A 247 -32.81 -25.40 40.28
C ARG A 247 -31.85 -24.35 39.73
N SER A 248 -32.45 -23.33 39.11
CA SER A 248 -31.91 -21.99 38.89
C SER A 248 -31.56 -21.27 40.21
N PRO A 249 -30.51 -20.42 40.21
CA PRO A 249 -30.41 -19.32 41.15
C PRO A 249 -31.01 -18.04 40.53
N GLN A 250 -31.83 -17.38 41.34
CA GLN A 250 -32.40 -16.06 41.13
C GLN A 250 -31.29 -15.03 40.82
N ALA A 251 -31.44 -14.32 39.70
CA ALA A 251 -30.76 -13.05 39.45
C ALA A 251 -31.82 -11.95 39.38
N THR A 252 -31.55 -10.90 40.15
CA THR A 252 -32.38 -9.75 40.45
C THR A 252 -32.86 -9.00 39.21
N ALA A 253 -34.10 -8.49 39.30
CA ALA A 253 -34.79 -7.74 38.28
C ALA A 253 -34.05 -6.44 37.90
N PHE A 254 -33.68 -6.32 36.62
CA PHE A 254 -33.44 -5.05 35.96
C PHE A 254 -34.52 -4.88 34.89
N ASP A 255 -35.19 -3.73 34.93
CA ASP A 255 -36.31 -3.32 34.06
C ASP A 255 -36.08 -3.67 32.59
N CYS A 256 -36.99 -4.48 32.03
CA CYS A 256 -36.84 -5.09 30.71
C CYS A 256 -37.87 -4.55 29.70
N ASP A 257 -38.17 -3.25 29.75
CA ASP A 257 -39.12 -2.57 28.86
C ASP A 257 -38.52 -1.41 28.05
N SER A 258 -37.26 -1.55 27.61
CA SER A 258 -36.74 -0.69 26.54
C SER A 258 -37.13 -1.23 25.15
N PRO A 259 -37.48 -0.37 24.17
CA PRO A 259 -37.76 -0.79 22.79
C PRO A 259 -36.62 -1.61 22.16
N ALA A 260 -35.37 -1.33 22.56
CA ALA A 260 -34.18 -2.03 22.11
C ALA A 260 -34.14 -3.50 22.57
N ALA A 261 -34.59 -3.80 23.79
CA ALA A 261 -34.64 -5.17 24.32
C ALA A 261 -35.72 -6.03 23.63
N LYS A 262 -36.82 -5.41 23.17
CA LYS A 262 -37.84 -6.07 22.33
C LYS A 262 -37.30 -6.39 20.92
N VAL A 263 -36.59 -5.45 20.29
CA VAL A 263 -35.95 -5.69 18.97
C VAL A 263 -34.90 -6.79 19.07
N GLN A 264 -34.08 -6.80 20.12
CA GLN A 264 -33.10 -7.87 20.35
C GLN A 264 -33.75 -9.24 20.57
N ARG A 265 -34.86 -9.32 21.30
CA ARG A 265 -35.61 -10.59 21.49
C ARG A 265 -36.23 -11.12 20.20
N VAL A 266 -36.75 -10.23 19.34
CA VAL A 266 -37.31 -10.59 18.03
C VAL A 266 -36.20 -11.05 17.08
N LEU A 267 -35.07 -10.34 17.04
CA LEU A 267 -33.90 -10.73 16.24
C LEU A 267 -33.31 -12.06 16.72
N ARG A 268 -33.28 -12.32 18.03
CA ARG A 268 -32.82 -13.61 18.60
C ARG A 268 -33.78 -14.76 18.29
N ARG A 269 -35.10 -14.52 18.33
CA ARG A 269 -36.10 -15.52 17.95
C ARG A 269 -36.04 -15.85 16.46
N SER A 270 -35.89 -14.85 15.61
CA SER A 270 -35.75 -15.02 14.15
C SER A 270 -34.45 -15.75 13.77
N SER A 271 -33.33 -15.44 14.43
CA SER A 271 -32.07 -16.17 14.20
C SER A 271 -32.08 -17.58 14.77
N SER A 272 -32.75 -17.81 15.92
CA SER A 272 -32.94 -19.15 16.47
C SER A 272 -33.88 -20.02 15.63
N SER A 273 -34.93 -19.44 15.03
CA SER A 273 -35.84 -20.17 14.14
C SER A 273 -35.17 -20.51 12.81
N LEU A 274 -34.32 -19.61 12.29
CA LEU A 274 -33.51 -19.89 11.09
C LEU A 274 -32.49 -21.00 11.36
N ALA A 275 -31.80 -20.95 12.51
CA ALA A 275 -30.83 -21.98 12.89
C ALA A 275 -31.48 -23.34 13.15
N LEU A 276 -32.70 -23.37 13.72
CA LEU A 276 -33.50 -24.59 13.87
C LEU A 276 -34.03 -25.10 12.53
N GLN A 277 -34.43 -24.23 11.61
CA GLN A 277 -34.82 -24.62 10.25
C GLN A 277 -33.65 -25.20 9.46
N GLN A 278 -32.46 -24.61 9.57
CA GLN A 278 -31.24 -25.12 8.94
C GLN A 278 -30.86 -26.50 9.53
N ARG A 279 -30.94 -26.64 10.85
CA ARG A 279 -30.67 -27.91 11.53
C ARG A 279 -31.69 -29.00 11.19
N ASN A 280 -32.97 -28.64 11.03
CA ASN A 280 -34.01 -29.59 10.62
C ASN A 280 -33.88 -29.98 9.14
N ALA A 281 -33.39 -29.09 8.27
CA ALA A 281 -33.09 -29.40 6.87
C ALA A 281 -31.87 -30.33 6.74
N GLU A 282 -30.83 -30.14 7.55
CA GLU A 282 -29.66 -31.04 7.63
C GLU A 282 -30.04 -32.43 8.14
N LEU A 283 -30.92 -32.52 9.13
CA LEU A 283 -31.43 -33.80 9.67
C LEU A 283 -32.39 -34.53 8.73
N ALA A 284 -33.05 -33.82 7.80
CA ALA A 284 -33.98 -34.38 6.83
C ALA A 284 -33.31 -35.03 5.61
N GLY A 285 -31.97 -34.99 5.50
CA GLY A 285 -31.24 -35.50 4.33
C GLY A 285 -31.48 -34.68 3.05
N GLU A 286 -32.21 -33.57 3.15
CA GLU A 286 -32.33 -32.57 2.10
C GLU A 286 -31.09 -31.69 2.14
N VAL A 287 -29.96 -32.19 1.63
CA VAL A 287 -28.81 -31.34 1.31
C VAL A 287 -29.30 -30.35 0.25
N PRO A 288 -29.49 -29.04 0.55
CA PRO A 288 -29.62 -28.11 -0.53
C PRO A 288 -28.23 -28.07 -1.15
N GLN A 289 -28.08 -28.67 -2.33
CA GLN A 289 -26.94 -28.46 -3.22
C GLN A 289 -26.91 -27.00 -3.72
N SER A 290 -27.11 -26.03 -2.83
CA SER A 290 -26.61 -24.68 -2.99
C SER A 290 -25.10 -24.77 -2.78
N ALA A 291 -24.38 -25.23 -3.82
CA ALA A 291 -22.99 -24.84 -3.98
C ALA A 291 -22.92 -23.35 -3.68
N HIS A 292 -22.18 -22.93 -2.65
CA HIS A 292 -22.02 -21.52 -2.31
C HIS A 292 -21.41 -20.82 -3.52
N LYS A 293 -22.28 -20.32 -4.42
CA LYS A 293 -21.89 -19.72 -5.67
C LYS A 293 -21.11 -18.47 -5.30
N LEU A 294 -19.83 -18.43 -5.67
CA LEU A 294 -18.99 -17.27 -5.44
C LEU A 294 -19.68 -16.05 -6.07
N PRO A 295 -19.87 -14.94 -5.34
CA PRO A 295 -20.52 -13.77 -5.91
C PRO A 295 -19.72 -13.29 -7.11
N THR A 296 -20.46 -12.83 -8.12
CA THR A 296 -19.87 -12.28 -9.34
C THR A 296 -19.13 -10.98 -9.04
N LEU A 297 -18.19 -10.59 -9.91
CA LEU A 297 -17.47 -9.31 -9.77
C LEU A 297 -18.41 -8.11 -9.60
N ARG A 298 -19.52 -8.10 -10.34
CA ARG A 298 -20.52 -7.03 -10.29
C ARG A 298 -21.23 -6.96 -8.94
N GLU A 299 -21.57 -8.11 -8.37
CA GLU A 299 -22.17 -8.20 -7.04
C GLU A 299 -21.18 -7.77 -5.96
N THR A 300 -19.92 -8.23 -6.04
CA THR A 300 -18.87 -7.79 -5.10
C THR A 300 -18.67 -6.27 -5.15
N LEU A 301 -18.66 -5.67 -6.34
CA LEU A 301 -18.56 -4.22 -6.51
C LEU A 301 -19.76 -3.47 -5.94
N SER A 302 -20.99 -3.97 -6.12
CA SER A 302 -22.18 -3.32 -5.56
C SER A 302 -22.20 -3.37 -4.03
N HIS A 303 -21.68 -4.44 -3.44
CA HIS A 303 -21.52 -4.55 -1.98
C HIS A 303 -20.49 -3.59 -1.39
N LEU A 304 -19.46 -3.19 -2.15
CA LEU A 304 -18.41 -2.28 -1.68
C LEU A 304 -18.85 -0.81 -1.55
N ARG A 305 -20.11 -0.46 -1.91
CA ARG A 305 -20.76 0.84 -1.59
C ARG A 305 -19.84 2.06 -1.72
N TRP A 306 -19.14 2.17 -2.85
CA TRP A 306 -18.19 3.24 -3.24
C TRP A 306 -16.76 3.19 -2.68
N PHE A 307 -16.41 2.24 -1.80
CA PHE A 307 -15.07 2.18 -1.18
C PHE A 307 -13.95 2.13 -2.23
N HIS A 308 -14.15 1.36 -3.29
CA HIS A 308 -13.17 1.20 -4.37
C HIS A 308 -13.00 2.51 -5.20
N VAL A 309 -14.09 3.26 -5.43
CA VAL A 309 -14.02 4.56 -6.12
C VAL A 309 -13.34 5.61 -5.24
N ILE A 310 -13.73 5.67 -3.96
CA ILE A 310 -13.21 6.63 -2.98
C ILE A 310 -11.71 6.44 -2.78
N VAL A 311 -11.24 5.19 -2.64
CA VAL A 311 -9.80 4.92 -2.49
C VAL A 311 -9.04 5.28 -3.78
N GLY A 312 -9.60 4.98 -4.97
CA GLY A 312 -8.98 5.36 -6.24
C GLY A 312 -8.86 6.87 -6.40
N LEU A 313 -9.93 7.62 -6.11
CA LEU A 313 -9.90 9.09 -6.11
C LEU A 313 -8.90 9.65 -5.10
N SER A 314 -8.79 9.01 -3.93
CA SER A 314 -7.84 9.37 -2.88
C SER A 314 -6.40 9.30 -3.37
N PHE A 315 -6.02 8.19 -4.02
CA PHE A 315 -4.67 8.03 -4.58
C PHE A 315 -4.43 8.92 -5.80
N CYS A 316 -5.44 9.10 -6.66
CA CYS A 316 -5.38 10.03 -7.79
C CYS A 316 -5.05 11.46 -7.34
N THR A 317 -5.77 11.95 -6.32
CA THR A 317 -5.55 13.28 -5.73
C THR A 317 -4.15 13.43 -5.13
N SER A 318 -3.62 12.38 -4.51
CA SER A 318 -2.28 12.41 -3.93
C SER A 318 -1.21 12.40 -5.03
N TYR A 319 -1.32 11.52 -6.02
CA TYR A 319 -0.29 11.30 -7.04
C TYR A 319 -0.31 12.32 -8.17
N CYS A 320 -1.38 13.12 -8.33
CA CYS A 320 -1.33 14.28 -9.22
C CYS A 320 -0.52 15.45 -8.63
N ALA A 321 -0.33 15.48 -7.30
CA ALA A 321 0.41 16.54 -6.60
C ALA A 321 1.77 16.08 -6.07
N PHE A 322 1.86 14.90 -5.47
CA PHE A 322 3.10 14.40 -4.86
C PHE A 322 3.64 13.17 -5.62
N PRO A 323 4.93 13.15 -6.02
CA PRO A 323 5.90 14.24 -5.90
C PRO A 323 5.76 15.33 -6.97
N ALA A 324 4.99 15.08 -8.05
CA ALA A 324 5.08 15.80 -9.32
C ALA A 324 4.93 17.33 -9.27
N LEU A 325 4.04 17.87 -8.43
CA LEU A 325 3.92 19.31 -8.21
C LEU A 325 4.84 19.76 -7.07
N THR A 326 4.86 19.00 -5.97
CA THR A 326 5.61 19.35 -4.76
C THR A 326 7.12 19.43 -4.95
N SER A 327 7.69 18.71 -5.92
CA SER A 327 9.12 18.78 -6.28
C SER A 327 9.51 20.08 -6.99
N HIS A 328 8.53 20.87 -7.43
CA HIS A 328 8.75 22.19 -8.04
C HIS A 328 8.44 23.34 -7.09
N ILE A 329 7.96 23.05 -5.88
CA ILE A 329 7.71 24.10 -4.89
C ILE A 329 9.02 24.41 -4.16
N CYS A 330 9.50 25.64 -4.30
CA CYS A 330 10.67 26.13 -3.58
C CYS A 330 10.28 27.05 -2.42
N SER A 331 11.21 27.27 -1.48
CA SER A 331 11.04 28.29 -0.43
C SER A 331 10.73 29.65 -1.06
N THR A 332 9.97 30.47 -0.35
CA THR A 332 9.73 31.88 -0.70
C THR A 332 11.00 32.74 -0.69
N SER A 333 12.05 32.28 0.01
CA SER A 333 13.38 32.89 -0.03
C SER A 333 14.31 32.32 -1.12
N ASN A 334 13.81 31.40 -1.95
CA ASN A 334 14.58 30.81 -3.04
C ASN A 334 15.06 31.88 -4.02
N VAL A 335 16.34 31.81 -4.39
CA VAL A 335 16.98 32.74 -5.33
C VAL A 335 16.98 32.22 -6.76
N ALA A 336 16.71 30.93 -6.97
CA ALA A 336 16.77 30.32 -8.29
C ALA A 336 15.54 30.67 -9.13
N ALA A 337 15.77 31.18 -10.35
CA ALA A 337 14.72 31.38 -11.35
C ALA A 337 14.28 30.08 -12.04
N HIS A 338 15.13 29.05 -11.99
CA HIS A 338 14.89 27.73 -12.55
C HIS A 338 15.27 26.64 -11.54
N PRO A 339 14.68 25.42 -11.64
CA PRO A 339 15.06 24.29 -10.81
C PRO A 339 16.56 23.93 -10.98
N PRO A 340 17.20 23.30 -9.98
CA PRO A 340 16.67 22.96 -8.66
C PRO A 340 16.60 24.17 -7.71
N CYS A 341 15.86 24.06 -6.60
CA CYS A 341 15.87 25.10 -5.57
C CYS A 341 17.28 25.30 -5.00
N GLN A 342 17.71 26.55 -4.82
CA GLN A 342 19.06 26.90 -4.38
C GLN A 342 19.04 27.62 -3.03
N SER A 343 20.05 27.35 -2.20
CA SER A 343 20.31 28.11 -0.97
C SER A 343 21.06 29.40 -1.29
N ARG A 344 20.66 30.51 -0.65
CA ARG A 344 21.40 31.77 -0.67
C ARG A 344 22.44 31.78 0.47
N PRO A 345 23.62 32.40 0.30
CA PRO A 345 24.52 32.70 1.42
C PRO A 345 23.76 33.46 2.52
N GLY A 346 23.69 32.89 3.73
CA GLY A 346 22.94 33.43 4.87
C GLY A 346 21.50 32.92 5.04
N THR A 347 20.93 32.22 4.05
CA THR A 347 19.71 31.41 4.24
C THR A 347 20.10 29.96 4.58
N GLY A 348 19.37 29.33 5.50
CA GLY A 348 19.66 27.95 5.90
C GLY A 348 19.41 26.95 4.76
N ARG A 349 20.10 25.80 4.81
CA ARG A 349 19.91 24.70 3.83
C ARG A 349 18.46 24.19 3.75
N LEU A 350 17.71 24.30 4.85
CA LEU A 350 16.29 23.95 4.91
C LEU A 350 15.43 24.78 3.95
N GLN A 351 15.81 26.03 3.67
CA GLN A 351 15.16 26.90 2.70
C GLN A 351 15.75 26.78 1.28
N GLY A 352 16.77 25.94 1.08
CA GLY A 352 17.42 25.72 -0.21
C GLY A 352 17.33 24.27 -0.66
N ASP A 353 18.47 23.59 -0.70
CA ASP A 353 18.64 22.23 -1.23
C ASP A 353 17.84 21.15 -0.48
N LEU A 354 17.53 21.37 0.80
CA LEU A 354 16.77 20.43 1.61
C LEU A 354 15.26 20.68 1.60
N PHE A 355 14.77 21.75 0.97
CA PHE A 355 13.35 22.10 0.98
C PHE A 355 12.49 21.03 0.29
N ILE A 356 12.92 20.55 -0.88
CA ILE A 356 12.24 19.47 -1.60
C ILE A 356 12.33 18.15 -0.82
N PRO A 357 13.51 17.64 -0.41
CA PRO A 357 13.59 16.42 0.42
C PRO A 357 12.75 16.48 1.71
N LEU A 358 12.63 17.65 2.34
CA LEU A 358 11.75 17.84 3.49
C LEU A 358 10.28 17.59 3.13
N SER A 359 9.82 18.00 1.95
CA SER A 359 8.45 17.75 1.49
C SER A 359 8.16 16.24 1.34
N PHE A 360 9.14 15.44 0.91
CA PHE A 360 9.04 13.98 0.89
C PHE A 360 8.88 13.38 2.29
N ILE A 361 9.63 13.88 3.28
CA ILE A 361 9.46 13.47 4.69
C ILE A 361 8.06 13.85 5.18
N LEU A 362 7.60 15.07 4.91
CA LEU A 362 6.31 15.55 5.37
C LEU A 362 5.16 14.72 4.79
N PHE A 363 5.19 14.42 3.48
CA PHE A 363 4.19 13.58 2.85
C PHE A 363 4.21 12.15 3.42
N ASN A 364 5.37 11.50 3.41
CA ASN A 364 5.47 10.10 3.83
C ASN A 364 5.27 9.91 5.34
N GLY A 365 5.72 10.88 6.15
CA GLY A 365 5.46 10.91 7.59
C GLY A 365 3.98 11.11 7.88
N GLY A 366 3.33 12.05 7.18
CA GLY A 366 1.89 12.23 7.21
C GLY A 366 1.16 10.95 6.83
N ASP A 367 1.48 10.35 5.68
CA ASP A 367 0.87 9.11 5.20
C ASP A 367 1.03 7.98 6.22
N PHE A 368 2.23 7.76 6.74
CA PHE A 368 2.49 6.77 7.79
C PHE A 368 1.61 6.98 9.02
N VAL A 369 1.58 8.21 9.58
CA VAL A 369 0.72 8.54 10.72
C VAL A 369 -0.75 8.32 10.38
N GLY A 370 -1.19 8.72 9.18
CA GLY A 370 -2.55 8.51 8.69
C GLY A 370 -2.91 7.03 8.71
N ARG A 371 -2.02 6.15 8.28
CA ARG A 371 -2.27 4.70 8.27
C ARG A 371 -2.40 4.09 9.66
N LEU A 372 -1.69 4.63 10.65
CA LEU A 372 -1.85 4.23 12.05
C LEU A 372 -3.25 4.58 12.58
N THR A 373 -3.82 5.69 12.12
CA THR A 373 -5.17 6.11 12.55
C THR A 373 -6.31 5.30 11.93
N GLY A 374 -6.07 4.49 10.89
CA GLY A 374 -7.11 3.65 10.27
C GLY A 374 -7.76 2.64 11.23
N GLY A 375 -7.03 2.21 12.26
CA GLY A 375 -7.52 1.32 13.32
C GLY A 375 -8.41 2.00 14.38
N LEU A 376 -8.60 3.32 14.33
CA LEU A 376 -9.48 4.03 15.27
C LEU A 376 -10.96 3.70 15.03
N HIS A 377 -11.32 3.36 13.79
CA HIS A 377 -12.69 2.98 13.44
C HIS A 377 -12.91 1.50 13.76
N ARG A 378 -13.85 1.22 14.67
CA ARG A 378 -14.26 -0.16 15.02
C ARG A 378 -15.28 -0.74 14.04
N ALA A 379 -15.91 0.12 13.25
CA ALA A 379 -16.96 -0.21 12.31
C ALA A 379 -16.72 0.56 11.00
N PRO A 380 -17.17 0.02 9.85
CA PRO A 380 -17.08 0.68 8.56
C PRO A 380 -17.70 2.08 8.63
N PRO A 381 -16.96 3.15 8.31
CA PRO A 381 -17.53 4.48 8.29
C PRO A 381 -18.58 4.57 7.17
N PRO A 382 -19.61 5.43 7.32
CA PRO A 382 -20.58 5.67 6.27
C PRO A 382 -19.91 6.21 5.01
N SER A 383 -20.31 5.71 3.83
CA SER A 383 -19.65 6.01 2.55
C SER A 383 -19.79 7.48 2.12
N LEU A 384 -20.87 8.15 2.47
CA LEU A 384 -21.10 9.54 2.07
C LEU A 384 -20.10 10.52 2.72
N PRO A 385 -19.88 10.55 4.05
CA PRO A 385 -18.82 11.36 4.65
C PRO A 385 -17.42 11.07 4.09
N LEU A 386 -17.13 9.81 3.77
CA LEU A 386 -15.85 9.42 3.17
C LEU A 386 -15.69 9.94 1.74
N ALA A 387 -16.77 9.90 0.95
CA ALA A 387 -16.79 10.48 -0.39
C ALA A 387 -16.62 12.00 -0.34
N LEU A 388 -17.33 12.69 0.56
CA LEU A 388 -17.17 14.12 0.79
C LEU A 388 -15.74 14.45 1.21
N PHE A 389 -15.17 13.67 2.12
CA PHE A 389 -13.78 13.84 2.52
C PHE A 389 -12.82 13.66 1.34
N ALA A 390 -12.99 12.62 0.51
CA ALA A 390 -12.18 12.41 -0.68
C ALA A 390 -12.27 13.57 -1.69
N VAL A 391 -13.47 14.13 -1.89
CA VAL A 391 -13.67 15.29 -2.77
C VAL A 391 -13.02 16.55 -2.18
N LEU A 392 -13.16 16.79 -0.88
CA LEU A 392 -12.53 17.93 -0.20
C LEU A 392 -10.99 17.89 -0.31
N ARG A 393 -10.39 16.70 -0.39
CA ARG A 393 -8.93 16.57 -0.59
C ARG A 393 -8.45 17.20 -1.91
N LEU A 394 -9.31 17.36 -2.93
CA LEU A 394 -8.96 18.04 -4.18
C LEU A 394 -8.57 19.52 -3.98
N ALA A 395 -9.00 20.14 -2.87
CA ALA A 395 -8.58 21.49 -2.53
C ALA A 395 -7.08 21.57 -2.19
N ILE A 396 -6.46 20.48 -1.73
CA ILE A 396 -5.06 20.48 -1.31
C ILE A 396 -4.10 20.62 -2.52
N PRO A 397 -4.20 19.81 -3.60
CA PRO A 397 -3.44 20.07 -4.83
C PRO A 397 -3.65 21.47 -5.41
N ALA A 398 -4.90 21.98 -5.41
CA ALA A 398 -5.19 23.32 -5.91
C ALA A 398 -4.49 24.41 -5.07
N ALA A 399 -4.45 24.25 -3.75
CA ALA A 399 -3.73 25.15 -2.86
C ALA A 399 -2.20 25.05 -3.05
N LEU A 400 -1.66 23.84 -3.22
CA LEU A 400 -0.23 23.64 -3.53
C LEU A 400 0.17 24.30 -4.85
N ALA A 401 -0.73 24.33 -5.84
CA ALA A 401 -0.48 24.90 -7.16
C ALA A 401 -0.34 26.44 -7.17
N VAL A 402 -0.76 27.12 -6.10
CA VAL A 402 -0.62 28.58 -5.92
C VAL A 402 0.47 28.96 -4.90
N CYS A 403 1.30 27.99 -4.49
CA CYS A 403 2.55 28.22 -3.76
C CYS A 403 3.66 28.73 -4.71
N ASN A 404 4.89 28.87 -4.20
CA ASN A 404 6.04 29.28 -5.00
C ASN A 404 6.55 28.12 -5.89
N VAL A 405 5.83 27.87 -6.99
CA VAL A 405 6.17 26.84 -7.98
C VAL A 405 7.19 27.41 -8.97
N VAL A 406 8.37 26.77 -9.05
CA VAL A 406 9.48 27.15 -9.92
C VAL A 406 9.66 26.08 -10.99
N THR A 407 9.49 26.47 -12.25
CA THR A 407 9.56 25.60 -13.43
C THR A 407 10.47 26.20 -14.50
N PRO A 408 10.99 25.41 -15.46
CA PRO A 408 11.80 25.94 -16.56
C PRO A 408 11.05 27.00 -17.39
N HIS A 409 9.75 26.81 -17.58
CA HIS A 409 8.86 27.74 -18.26
C HIS A 409 7.95 28.49 -17.28
N ASN A 410 7.26 29.54 -17.74
CA ASN A 410 6.38 30.35 -16.91
C ASN A 410 5.21 29.53 -16.34
N TRP A 411 5.14 29.44 -15.02
CA TRP A 411 4.00 28.87 -14.31
C TRP A 411 2.77 29.74 -14.50
N MET A 412 1.64 29.14 -14.89
CA MET A 412 0.42 29.88 -15.29
C MET A 412 -0.37 30.43 -14.11
N LEU A 413 -0.27 29.81 -12.93
CA LEU A 413 -1.05 30.20 -11.76
C LEU A 413 -0.32 31.25 -10.91
N PRO A 414 -1.06 32.18 -10.29
CA PRO A 414 -0.45 33.22 -9.46
C PRO A 414 0.12 32.64 -8.15
N PHE A 415 1.21 33.25 -7.68
CA PHE A 415 1.77 32.99 -6.36
C PHE A 415 0.97 33.71 -5.27
N VAL A 416 -0.02 32.99 -4.71
CA VAL A 416 -0.96 33.50 -3.70
C VAL A 416 -0.52 33.17 -2.28
N LEU A 417 -0.07 31.94 -2.02
CA LEU A 417 0.30 31.47 -0.69
C LEU A 417 1.77 31.78 -0.38
N ARG A 418 2.03 33.02 0.05
CA ARG A 418 3.38 33.57 0.25
C ARG A 418 4.01 33.21 1.61
N SER A 419 4.06 31.92 1.94
CA SER A 419 4.67 31.42 3.17
C SER A 419 5.23 30.01 2.98
N ASP A 420 6.42 29.74 3.52
CA ASP A 420 7.04 28.40 3.50
C ASP A 420 6.24 27.37 4.33
N TRP A 421 5.48 27.83 5.33
CA TRP A 421 4.61 26.98 6.13
C TRP A 421 3.43 26.41 5.33
N ALA A 422 2.94 27.15 4.32
CA ALA A 422 1.80 26.72 3.53
C ALA A 422 2.07 25.40 2.77
N PRO A 423 3.10 25.29 1.91
CA PRO A 423 3.38 24.03 1.23
C PRO A 423 3.80 22.91 2.18
N ALA A 424 4.48 23.22 3.30
CA ALA A 424 4.84 22.22 4.31
C ALA A 424 3.60 21.58 4.96
N LEU A 425 2.67 22.41 5.47
CA LEU A 425 1.45 21.94 6.12
C LEU A 425 0.50 21.25 5.14
N LEU A 426 0.36 21.79 3.92
CA LEU A 426 -0.47 21.17 2.87
C LEU A 426 0.07 19.81 2.45
N THR A 427 1.39 19.66 2.31
CA THR A 427 2.03 18.38 1.95
C THR A 427 1.86 17.35 3.07
N ALA A 428 2.08 17.74 4.33
CA ALA A 428 1.84 16.88 5.47
C ALA A 428 0.35 16.46 5.59
N LEU A 429 -0.57 17.39 5.36
CA LEU A 429 -2.01 17.14 5.36
C LEU A 429 -2.42 16.22 4.20
N LEU A 430 -1.84 16.41 3.00
CA LEU A 430 -2.10 15.54 1.85
C LEU A 430 -1.73 14.10 2.17
N GLY A 431 -0.54 13.88 2.76
CA GLY A 431 -0.08 12.57 3.23
C GLY A 431 -0.98 12.00 4.31
N LEU A 432 -1.22 12.76 5.40
CA LEU A 432 -2.05 12.32 6.53
C LEU A 432 -3.45 11.86 6.09
N THR A 433 -4.10 12.68 5.28
CA THR A 433 -5.44 12.39 4.77
C THR A 433 -5.44 11.21 3.78
N ASN A 434 -4.37 11.04 3.00
CA ASN A 434 -4.18 9.87 2.12
C ASN A 434 -4.13 8.58 2.94
N GLY A 435 -3.21 8.53 3.92
CA GLY A 435 -2.97 7.34 4.72
C GLY A 435 -4.18 6.94 5.55
N HIS A 436 -4.87 7.92 6.14
CA HIS A 436 -6.09 7.69 6.91
C HIS A 436 -7.21 7.12 6.05
N LEU A 437 -7.54 7.80 4.94
CA LEU A 437 -8.64 7.39 4.07
C LEU A 437 -8.36 6.02 3.42
N ALA A 438 -7.14 5.81 2.92
CA ALA A 438 -6.72 4.54 2.34
C ALA A 438 -6.88 3.38 3.34
N SER A 439 -6.38 3.56 4.56
CA SER A 439 -6.43 2.52 5.59
C SER A 439 -7.87 2.22 6.03
N CYS A 440 -8.69 3.26 6.23
CA CYS A 440 -10.10 3.07 6.55
C CYS A 440 -10.81 2.22 5.50
N MET A 441 -10.55 2.46 4.21
CA MET A 441 -11.23 1.77 3.11
C MET A 441 -10.78 0.31 3.01
N VAL A 442 -9.48 0.06 2.95
CA VAL A 442 -8.95 -1.29 2.75
C VAL A 442 -9.15 -2.20 3.97
N MET A 443 -9.11 -1.66 5.20
CA MET A 443 -9.34 -2.42 6.42
C MET A 443 -10.79 -2.88 6.58
N HIS A 444 -11.75 -2.04 6.15
CA HIS A 444 -13.18 -2.31 6.34
C HIS A 444 -13.85 -2.94 5.12
N ALA A 445 -13.27 -2.83 3.92
CA ALA A 445 -13.81 -3.44 2.70
C ALA A 445 -14.18 -4.94 2.86
N PRO A 446 -13.39 -5.80 3.53
CA PRO A 446 -13.72 -7.24 3.68
C PRO A 446 -14.95 -7.51 4.56
N SER A 447 -15.35 -6.54 5.39
CA SER A 447 -16.54 -6.63 6.25
C SER A 447 -17.84 -6.32 5.49
N MET A 448 -17.74 -5.78 4.28
CA MET A 448 -18.88 -5.44 3.42
C MET A 448 -19.37 -6.61 2.57
N VAL A 449 -18.62 -7.71 2.54
CA VAL A 449 -18.88 -8.85 1.67
C VAL A 449 -18.95 -10.17 2.44
N PRO A 450 -19.58 -11.21 1.88
CA PRO A 450 -19.53 -12.55 2.45
C PRO A 450 -18.09 -13.11 2.54
N PRO A 451 -17.79 -14.01 3.49
CA PRO A 451 -16.45 -14.58 3.67
C PRO A 451 -15.83 -15.16 2.39
N ALA A 452 -16.63 -15.81 1.55
CA ALA A 452 -16.19 -16.42 0.30
C ALA A 452 -15.66 -15.39 -0.73
N ALA A 453 -16.04 -14.11 -0.61
CA ALA A 453 -15.65 -13.05 -1.54
C ALA A 453 -14.47 -12.18 -1.04
N ARG A 454 -13.96 -12.44 0.17
CA ARG A 454 -12.98 -11.55 0.83
C ARG A 454 -11.67 -11.44 0.06
N ASP A 455 -11.18 -12.54 -0.52
CA ASP A 455 -9.97 -12.53 -1.34
C ASP A 455 -10.12 -11.59 -2.54
N GLN A 456 -11.27 -11.67 -3.22
CA GLN A 456 -11.59 -10.83 -4.38
C GLN A 456 -11.66 -9.34 -4.00
N VAL A 457 -12.10 -9.02 -2.77
CA VAL A 457 -12.13 -7.63 -2.30
C VAL A 457 -10.74 -7.04 -2.17
N GLY A 458 -9.77 -7.79 -1.62
CA GLY A 458 -8.38 -7.34 -1.53
C GLY A 458 -7.82 -6.97 -2.90
N THR A 459 -8.08 -7.83 -3.88
CA THR A 459 -7.74 -7.61 -5.30
C THR A 459 -8.39 -6.37 -5.90
N ILE A 460 -9.70 -6.16 -5.69
CA ILE A 460 -10.44 -4.99 -6.21
C ILE A 460 -9.88 -3.69 -5.61
N MET A 461 -9.59 -3.68 -4.31
CA MET A 461 -9.04 -2.51 -3.64
C MET A 461 -7.62 -2.19 -4.14
N ALA A 462 -6.77 -3.21 -4.31
CA ALA A 462 -5.42 -3.04 -4.86
C ALA A 462 -5.43 -2.50 -6.31
N LEU A 463 -6.33 -3.01 -7.16
CA LEU A 463 -6.55 -2.48 -8.50
C LEU A 463 -6.98 -1.01 -8.46
N SER A 464 -7.92 -0.67 -7.57
CA SER A 464 -8.46 0.69 -7.49
C SER A 464 -7.41 1.70 -7.03
N ILE A 465 -6.53 1.31 -6.10
CA ILE A 465 -5.35 2.09 -5.69
C ILE A 465 -4.43 2.31 -6.90
N THR A 466 -4.08 1.23 -7.61
CA THR A 466 -3.16 1.31 -8.75
C THR A 466 -3.72 2.18 -9.87
N LEU A 467 -5.00 2.02 -10.20
CA LEU A 467 -5.69 2.85 -11.17
C LEU A 467 -5.68 4.33 -10.75
N GLY A 468 -5.95 4.61 -9.47
CA GLY A 468 -5.85 5.96 -8.91
C GLY A 468 -4.46 6.56 -9.09
N ILE A 469 -3.41 5.81 -8.74
CA ILE A 469 -2.01 6.21 -8.93
C ILE A 469 -1.74 6.54 -10.40
N THR A 470 -2.09 5.65 -11.33
CA THR A 470 -1.84 5.85 -12.76
C THR A 470 -2.58 7.05 -13.33
N ILE A 471 -3.84 7.26 -12.94
CA ILE A 471 -4.60 8.46 -13.35
C ILE A 471 -3.94 9.72 -12.79
N GLY A 472 -3.57 9.73 -11.50
CA GLY A 472 -2.90 10.87 -10.87
C GLY A 472 -1.59 11.23 -11.55
N VAL A 473 -0.73 10.23 -11.81
CA VAL A 473 0.53 10.40 -12.56
C VAL A 473 0.27 10.90 -13.98
N SER A 474 -0.76 10.39 -14.66
CA SER A 474 -1.11 10.83 -16.01
C SER A 474 -1.63 12.27 -16.03
N ILE A 475 -2.42 12.68 -15.03
CA ILE A 475 -2.85 14.07 -14.85
C ILE A 475 -1.63 14.96 -14.64
N ALA A 476 -0.70 14.58 -13.77
CA ALA A 476 0.53 15.34 -13.57
C ALA A 476 1.33 15.46 -14.88
N LEU A 477 1.52 14.36 -15.61
CA LEU A 477 2.24 14.36 -16.89
C LEU A 477 1.60 15.30 -17.92
N LEU A 478 0.26 15.34 -17.99
CA LEU A 478 -0.49 16.17 -18.94
C LEU A 478 -0.67 17.63 -18.47
N ALA A 479 -0.73 17.88 -17.17
CA ALA A 479 -0.86 19.21 -16.59
C ALA A 479 0.49 19.93 -16.53
N PHE A 480 1.59 19.17 -16.47
CA PHE A 480 2.95 19.68 -16.44
C PHE A 480 3.79 19.23 -17.66
N PRO A 481 3.30 19.32 -18.91
CA PRO A 481 3.99 18.78 -20.08
C PRO A 481 5.29 19.53 -20.40
N TYR A 482 5.42 20.76 -19.90
CA TYR A 482 6.60 21.61 -20.03
C TYR A 482 7.67 21.37 -18.94
N LEU A 483 7.56 20.28 -18.17
CA LEU A 483 8.60 19.85 -17.21
C LEU A 483 9.62 18.85 -17.81
N GLN A 484 9.48 18.48 -19.09
CA GLN A 484 10.24 17.39 -19.74
C GLN A 484 10.96 17.78 -21.03
N THR A 485 10.95 19.06 -21.41
CA THR A 485 11.71 19.61 -22.53
C THR A 485 12.69 20.63 -22.00
#